data_AF-A0A8D0CE43-F1
#
_entry.id   AF-A0A8D0CE43-F1
#
_cell.length_a   1.000
_cell.length_b   1.000
_cell.length_c   1.000
_cell.angle_alpha   90.00
_cell.angle_beta   90.00
_cell.angle_gamma   90.00
#
_symmetry.space_group_name_H-M   'P 1'
#
loop_
_entity.id
_entity.type
_entity.pdbx_description
1 polymer ?
#
loop_
_entity_poly.entity_id
_entity_poly.type
_entity_poly.pdbx_seq_one_letter_code
_entity_poly.pdbx_strand_id
1 'polypeptide(L)'
;MEAKEQKRHQRKQSGPKAERKKSRKQRAPGAEPDEDERRRNPRAFAVQSAVRMAKTFHRAQDLKTKKHHIPLVDRTPLEPPPVVVVVVGPPRVGKSTIIRCLIKNFTRQKLGDICGPVTIVSGKKRRLTFIECGNDINTMIDLAKVADLVLMLIDASFGFEMETFEFLNILQVHGFPRIMGVLTHLDSFKNNKTLRKTKKRLKHRFWTEVYQGAKLFYLSGMVHGEYQAQEVKNLGRFISVMKFRPLVWQTSHPYVVADRMEDLTDPETLRVDPKCDRTVSLYGYLRGTYLKNKGQVHIPGVGDFAVADVSFLPDPCPLPEEQKKRALNQKERLLYAPMAGVGGVVYDKDAVYIDLVSSHVDQPQAEMRPTAELVQSLIGTHATLDAKLAASKVSLFSGAAAMTPGEAENLGEQQAPLENRVWDPVTQRERRKAFYRWNTTILLISVYLVNLVRCPGRSVLFC
;
A
#
# COMPACT_ATOMS: atom_id res chain seq x y z
N MET A 1 -72.77 -87.29 -29.07
CA MET A 1 -72.23 -85.93 -28.90
C MET A 1 -70.72 -86.00 -29.06
N GLU A 2 -70.20 -85.79 -30.27
CA GLU A 2 -68.76 -85.72 -30.48
C GLU A 2 -68.27 -84.32 -30.10
N ALA A 3 -67.38 -84.25 -29.11
CA ALA A 3 -66.75 -83.02 -28.69
C ALA A 3 -65.83 -82.52 -29.80
N LYS A 4 -66.16 -81.37 -30.41
CA LYS A 4 -65.26 -80.68 -31.36
C LYS A 4 -63.95 -80.32 -30.65
N GLU A 5 -62.87 -80.98 -31.03
CA GLU A 5 -61.53 -80.66 -30.57
C GLU A 5 -61.12 -79.27 -31.08
N GLN A 6 -60.90 -78.32 -30.15
CA GLN A 6 -60.47 -76.98 -30.51
C GLN A 6 -59.00 -76.98 -30.94
N LYS A 7 -58.72 -76.40 -32.12
CA LYS A 7 -57.35 -76.25 -32.65
C LYS A 7 -56.46 -75.53 -31.63
N ARG A 8 -55.39 -76.20 -31.19
CA ARG A 8 -54.37 -75.60 -30.31
C ARG A 8 -53.58 -74.53 -31.05
N HIS A 9 -53.51 -73.33 -30.48
CA HIS A 9 -52.69 -72.24 -31.02
C HIS A 9 -51.19 -72.56 -30.94
N GLN A 10 -50.49 -72.36 -32.06
CA GLN A 10 -49.04 -72.55 -32.18
C GLN A 10 -48.26 -71.54 -31.31
N ARG A 11 -47.33 -72.05 -30.50
CA ARG A 11 -46.41 -71.21 -29.72
C ARG A 11 -45.32 -70.67 -30.65
N LYS A 12 -45.20 -69.34 -30.70
CA LYS A 12 -44.10 -68.67 -31.40
C LYS A 12 -42.76 -69.08 -30.78
N GLN A 13 -41.89 -69.74 -31.57
CA GLN A 13 -40.62 -70.29 -31.10
C GLN A 13 -39.47 -69.26 -31.11
N SER A 14 -39.61 -68.17 -31.86
CA SER A 14 -38.61 -67.12 -32.01
C SER A 14 -39.20 -65.72 -31.90
N GLY A 15 -38.34 -64.75 -31.61
CA GLY A 15 -38.67 -63.33 -31.50
C GLY A 15 -38.77 -62.79 -30.07
N PRO A 16 -38.90 -61.46 -29.91
CA PRO A 16 -38.71 -60.77 -28.62
C PRO A 16 -39.68 -61.22 -27.51
N LYS A 17 -40.86 -61.72 -27.88
CA LYS A 17 -41.86 -62.27 -26.95
C LYS A 17 -41.51 -63.67 -26.45
N ALA A 18 -40.84 -64.50 -27.25
CA ALA A 18 -40.41 -65.83 -26.85
C ALA A 18 -39.21 -65.73 -25.87
N GLU A 19 -38.26 -64.84 -26.15
CA GLU A 19 -37.12 -64.56 -25.27
C GLU A 19 -37.55 -63.99 -23.92
N ARG A 20 -38.47 -63.01 -23.89
CA ARG A 20 -39.06 -62.50 -22.64
C ARG A 20 -39.75 -63.57 -21.79
N LYS A 21 -40.32 -64.60 -22.43
CA LYS A 21 -41.01 -65.70 -21.73
C LYS A 21 -40.02 -66.75 -21.21
N LYS A 22 -38.88 -66.94 -21.89
CA LYS A 22 -37.75 -67.75 -21.41
C LYS A 22 -37.05 -67.08 -20.22
N SER A 23 -36.73 -65.79 -20.30
CA SER A 23 -36.07 -65.06 -19.20
C SER A 23 -36.95 -64.95 -17.95
N ARG A 24 -38.28 -64.85 -18.09
CA ARG A 24 -39.22 -64.87 -16.97
C ARG A 24 -39.34 -66.25 -16.30
N LYS A 25 -39.09 -67.34 -17.02
CA LYS A 25 -39.06 -68.71 -16.46
C LYS A 25 -37.77 -69.04 -15.71
N GLN A 26 -36.67 -68.36 -16.03
CA GLN A 26 -35.38 -68.54 -15.34
C GLN A 26 -35.28 -67.79 -14.00
N ARG A 27 -36.24 -66.90 -13.67
CA ARG A 27 -36.33 -66.26 -12.35
C ARG A 27 -37.15 -67.14 -11.40
N ALA A 28 -36.49 -67.84 -10.49
CA ALA A 28 -37.12 -68.62 -9.43
C ALA A 28 -37.82 -67.70 -8.39
N PRO A 29 -38.91 -68.14 -7.75
CA PRO A 29 -39.62 -67.38 -6.72
C PRO A 29 -38.88 -67.50 -5.38
N GLY A 30 -37.91 -66.62 -5.12
CA GLY A 30 -37.19 -66.62 -3.84
C GLY A 30 -35.81 -65.95 -3.81
N ALA A 31 -35.36 -65.30 -4.89
CA ALA A 31 -34.11 -64.53 -4.86
C ALA A 31 -34.32 -63.20 -4.12
N GLU A 32 -33.54 -62.98 -3.06
CA GLU A 32 -33.33 -61.71 -2.34
C GLU A 32 -33.18 -60.52 -3.32
N PRO A 33 -33.58 -59.29 -2.94
CA PRO A 33 -33.57 -58.14 -3.82
C PRO A 33 -32.13 -57.63 -4.04
N ASP A 34 -31.36 -58.33 -4.88
CA ASP A 34 -30.06 -57.87 -5.36
C ASP A 34 -30.19 -56.46 -5.97
N GLU A 35 -29.28 -55.58 -5.57
CA GLU A 35 -29.04 -54.19 -6.00
C GLU A 35 -28.66 -54.05 -7.49
N ASP A 36 -29.06 -54.99 -8.35
CA ASP A 36 -28.82 -54.94 -9.78
C ASP A 36 -29.77 -53.93 -10.45
N GLU A 37 -29.28 -52.71 -10.71
CA GLU A 37 -29.99 -51.68 -11.48
C GLU A 37 -30.57 -52.20 -12.82
N ARG A 38 -29.98 -53.27 -13.36
CA ARG A 38 -30.39 -53.95 -14.60
C ARG A 38 -31.72 -54.72 -14.48
N ARG A 39 -32.21 -55.00 -13.26
CA ARG A 39 -33.49 -55.71 -13.03
C ARG A 39 -34.69 -54.75 -12.93
N ARG A 40 -34.47 -53.43 -12.79
CA ARG A 40 -35.53 -52.40 -12.75
C ARG A 40 -36.20 -52.26 -14.12
N ASN A 41 -37.54 -52.13 -14.15
CA ASN A 41 -38.30 -51.98 -15.38
C ASN A 41 -38.01 -50.61 -16.03
N PRO A 42 -37.28 -50.51 -17.16
CA PRO A 42 -36.90 -49.23 -17.75
C PRO A 42 -38.11 -48.42 -18.26
N ARG A 43 -39.27 -49.06 -18.47
CA ARG A 43 -40.51 -48.35 -18.83
C ARG A 43 -41.15 -47.62 -17.65
N ALA A 44 -40.90 -48.05 -16.43
CA ALA A 44 -41.39 -47.37 -15.22
C ALA A 44 -40.59 -46.09 -14.92
N PHE A 45 -39.35 -46.00 -15.43
CA PHE A 45 -38.47 -44.82 -15.33
C PHE A 45 -38.52 -43.96 -16.60
N ALA A 46 -39.55 -44.13 -17.44
CA ALA A 46 -39.76 -43.28 -18.60
C ALA A 46 -40.18 -41.88 -18.16
N VAL A 47 -39.67 -40.89 -18.89
CA VAL A 47 -39.88 -39.48 -18.57
C VAL A 47 -41.15 -38.98 -19.22
N GLN A 48 -41.91 -38.16 -18.51
CA GLN A 48 -43.20 -37.65 -19.00
C GLN A 48 -43.09 -36.81 -20.29
N SER A 49 -41.96 -36.14 -20.51
CA SER A 49 -41.70 -35.35 -21.73
C SER A 49 -40.25 -35.46 -22.18
N ALA A 50 -40.02 -36.19 -23.27
CA ALA A 50 -38.69 -36.34 -23.87
C ALA A 50 -38.16 -35.01 -24.45
N VAL A 51 -39.02 -34.20 -25.07
CA VAL A 51 -38.62 -32.93 -25.71
C VAL A 51 -38.16 -31.91 -24.68
N ARG A 52 -38.89 -31.78 -23.55
CA ARG A 52 -38.50 -30.88 -22.47
C ARG A 52 -37.19 -31.34 -21.82
N MET A 53 -37.08 -32.64 -21.57
CA MET A 53 -35.85 -33.23 -21.04
C MET A 53 -34.65 -32.98 -21.94
N ALA A 54 -34.78 -33.20 -23.26
CA ALA A 54 -33.71 -32.94 -24.22
C ALA A 54 -33.26 -31.48 -24.18
N LYS A 55 -34.20 -30.51 -24.19
CA LYS A 55 -33.87 -29.08 -24.09
C LYS A 55 -33.13 -28.74 -22.80
N THR A 56 -33.59 -29.24 -21.66
CA THR A 56 -32.93 -29.02 -20.36
C THR A 56 -31.56 -29.68 -20.31
N PHE A 57 -31.43 -30.89 -20.87
CA PHE A 57 -30.17 -31.61 -20.96
C PHE A 57 -29.16 -30.85 -21.82
N HIS A 58 -29.52 -30.43 -23.04
CA HIS A 58 -28.65 -29.63 -23.90
C HIS A 58 -28.21 -28.33 -23.22
N ARG A 59 -29.14 -27.57 -22.65
CA ARG A 59 -28.80 -26.34 -21.91
C ARG A 59 -27.87 -26.62 -20.72
N ALA A 60 -28.10 -27.70 -19.98
CA ALA A 60 -27.25 -28.07 -18.86
C ALA A 60 -25.84 -28.47 -19.32
N GLN A 61 -25.74 -29.22 -20.42
CA GLN A 61 -24.45 -29.56 -21.01
C GLN A 61 -23.74 -28.32 -21.54
N ASP A 62 -24.42 -27.41 -22.24
CA ASP A 62 -23.85 -26.13 -22.69
C ASP A 62 -23.34 -25.27 -21.53
N LEU A 63 -24.03 -25.29 -20.39
CA LEU A 63 -23.60 -24.59 -19.18
C LEU A 63 -22.40 -25.28 -18.52
N LYS A 64 -22.31 -26.61 -18.56
CA LYS A 64 -21.15 -27.36 -18.04
C LYS A 64 -19.94 -27.15 -18.93
N THR A 65 -20.09 -27.22 -20.25
CA THR A 65 -19.02 -26.97 -21.23
C THR A 65 -18.47 -25.56 -21.11
N LYS A 66 -19.34 -24.54 -20.97
CA LYS A 66 -18.91 -23.15 -20.69
C LYS A 66 -18.17 -22.96 -19.36
N LYS A 67 -18.36 -23.86 -18.39
CA LYS A 67 -17.63 -23.83 -17.11
C LYS A 67 -16.27 -24.53 -17.18
N HIS A 68 -16.03 -25.40 -18.16
CA HIS A 68 -14.73 -26.02 -18.32
C HIS A 68 -13.70 -24.96 -18.72
N HIS A 69 -12.68 -24.79 -17.88
CA HIS A 69 -11.55 -23.91 -18.09
C HIS A 69 -10.28 -24.75 -17.96
N ILE A 70 -9.20 -24.29 -18.60
CA ILE A 70 -7.88 -24.90 -18.43
C ILE A 70 -7.51 -24.83 -16.94
N PRO A 71 -7.18 -25.96 -16.29
CA PRO A 71 -6.75 -25.95 -14.90
C PRO A 71 -5.39 -25.24 -14.81
N LEU A 72 -5.34 -24.15 -14.06
CA LEU A 72 -4.12 -23.41 -13.77
C LEU A 72 -3.78 -23.59 -12.29
N VAL A 73 -2.48 -23.67 -11.99
CA VAL A 73 -1.99 -23.75 -10.62
C VAL A 73 -2.07 -22.36 -9.99
N ASP A 74 -2.82 -22.25 -8.90
CA ASP A 74 -2.83 -21.04 -8.07
C ASP A 74 -1.66 -21.12 -7.08
N ARG A 75 -0.77 -20.13 -7.11
CA ARG A 75 0.41 -20.03 -6.24
C ARG A 75 0.27 -18.91 -5.21
N THR A 76 -0.93 -18.36 -5.03
CA THR A 76 -1.15 -17.29 -4.06
C THR A 76 -0.94 -17.78 -2.62
N PRO A 77 -0.19 -17.04 -1.78
CA PRO A 77 0.02 -17.41 -0.38
C PRO A 77 -1.26 -17.22 0.46
N LEU A 78 -1.27 -17.77 1.68
CA LEU A 78 -2.39 -17.66 2.61
C LEU A 78 -2.74 -16.20 2.93
N GLU A 79 -1.73 -15.37 3.16
CA GLU A 79 -1.84 -13.93 3.25
C GLU A 79 -1.54 -13.30 1.88
N PRO A 80 -2.57 -12.94 1.10
CA PRO A 80 -2.35 -12.45 -0.25
C PRO A 80 -1.69 -11.07 -0.21
N PRO A 81 -0.75 -10.78 -1.14
CA PRO A 81 -0.25 -9.43 -1.31
C PRO A 81 -1.37 -8.49 -1.78
N PRO A 82 -1.20 -7.16 -1.62
CA PRO A 82 -2.13 -6.19 -2.15
C PRO A 82 -2.31 -6.31 -3.66
N VAL A 83 -3.57 -6.41 -4.08
CA VAL A 83 -3.97 -6.49 -5.49
C VAL A 83 -3.69 -5.16 -6.17
N VAL A 84 -3.03 -5.19 -7.32
CA VAL A 84 -2.67 -3.98 -8.05
C VAL A 84 -3.82 -3.52 -8.94
N VAL A 85 -4.33 -2.34 -8.64
CA VAL A 85 -5.36 -1.63 -9.41
C VAL A 85 -4.71 -0.47 -10.14
N VAL A 86 -4.52 -0.63 -11.45
CA VAL A 86 -3.95 0.42 -12.29
C VAL A 86 -5.06 1.29 -12.85
N VAL A 87 -4.91 2.61 -12.70
CA VAL A 87 -5.83 3.61 -13.24
C VAL A 87 -5.23 4.19 -14.51
N VAL A 88 -5.87 3.92 -15.64
CA VAL A 88 -5.40 4.28 -16.98
C VAL A 88 -6.43 5.11 -17.69
N GLY A 89 -5.97 6.06 -18.48
CA GLY A 89 -6.80 6.87 -19.33
C GLY A 89 -5.99 8.03 -19.92
N PRO A 90 -6.61 8.77 -20.84
CA PRO A 90 -5.94 9.87 -21.52
C PRO A 90 -5.57 11.01 -20.57
N PRO A 91 -4.74 11.99 -21.01
CA PRO A 91 -4.49 13.19 -20.24
C PRO A 91 -5.80 13.89 -19.84
N ARG A 92 -5.81 14.47 -18.64
CA ARG A 92 -6.92 15.33 -18.14
C ARG A 92 -8.28 14.63 -17.95
N VAL A 93 -8.37 13.30 -18.05
CA VAL A 93 -9.61 12.56 -17.81
C VAL A 93 -10.02 12.45 -16.31
N GLY A 94 -9.13 12.83 -15.39
CA GLY A 94 -9.36 12.74 -13.94
C GLY A 94 -8.83 11.47 -13.27
N LYS A 95 -7.66 10.97 -13.69
CA LYS A 95 -7.01 9.78 -13.08
C LYS A 95 -6.77 9.95 -11.58
N SER A 96 -6.04 10.99 -11.20
CA SER A 96 -5.74 11.27 -9.79
C SER A 96 -6.99 11.59 -8.98
N THR A 97 -8.00 12.25 -9.57
CA THR A 97 -9.25 12.59 -8.86
C THR A 97 -10.08 11.35 -8.54
N ILE A 98 -10.14 10.36 -9.43
CA ILE A 98 -10.78 9.07 -9.14
C ILE A 98 -10.05 8.35 -8.00
N ILE A 99 -8.72 8.31 -8.03
CA ILE A 99 -7.93 7.65 -6.99
C ILE A 99 -8.18 8.33 -5.63
N ARG A 100 -8.14 9.67 -5.55
CA ARG A 100 -8.47 10.43 -4.32
C ARG A 100 -9.85 10.07 -3.80
N CYS A 101 -10.86 10.05 -4.69
CA CYS A 101 -12.24 9.75 -4.31
C CYS A 101 -12.40 8.30 -3.81
N LEU A 102 -11.74 7.34 -4.46
CA LEU A 102 -11.77 5.93 -4.05
C LEU A 102 -11.12 5.75 -2.68
N ILE A 103 -9.93 6.33 -2.47
CA ILE A 103 -9.22 6.25 -1.19
C ILE A 103 -10.07 6.88 -0.09
N LYS A 104 -10.60 8.09 -0.32
CA LYS A 104 -11.52 8.75 0.62
C LYS A 104 -12.72 7.88 0.96
N ASN A 105 -13.30 7.17 -0.01
CA ASN A 105 -14.43 6.28 0.26
C ASN A 105 -14.04 5.06 1.13
N PHE A 106 -12.84 4.51 0.97
CA PHE A 106 -12.36 3.38 1.78
C PHE A 106 -11.87 3.82 3.17
N THR A 107 -10.95 4.77 3.23
CA THR A 107 -10.23 5.18 4.45
C THR A 107 -10.91 6.30 5.22
N ARG A 108 -11.84 7.04 4.58
CA ARG A 108 -12.44 8.30 5.08
C ARG A 108 -11.46 9.45 5.27
N GLN A 109 -10.22 9.29 4.83
CA GLN A 109 -9.20 10.32 4.86
C GLN A 109 -9.08 10.97 3.48
N LYS A 110 -8.88 12.28 3.45
CA LYS A 110 -8.55 12.99 2.21
C LYS A 110 -7.04 12.91 2.01
N LEU A 111 -6.63 12.56 0.80
CA LEU A 111 -5.25 12.71 0.35
C LEU A 111 -5.14 13.97 -0.50
N GLY A 112 -4.02 14.69 -0.33
CA GLY A 112 -3.63 15.79 -1.21
C GLY A 112 -3.14 15.24 -2.54
N ASP A 113 -1.84 15.39 -2.80
CA ASP A 113 -1.23 14.90 -4.03
C ASP A 113 -0.95 13.38 -3.97
N ILE A 114 -1.25 12.72 -5.08
CA ILE A 114 -0.99 11.29 -5.24
C ILE A 114 0.24 11.14 -6.11
N CYS A 115 1.33 10.69 -5.51
CA CYS A 115 2.51 10.25 -6.20
C CYS A 115 2.81 8.80 -5.78
N GLY A 116 3.09 7.95 -6.76
CA GLY A 116 3.45 6.55 -6.53
C GLY A 116 2.28 5.62 -6.14
N PRO A 117 2.60 4.41 -5.66
CA PRO A 117 1.60 3.41 -5.27
C PRO A 117 0.93 3.77 -3.95
N VAL A 118 -0.39 3.61 -3.87
CA VAL A 118 -1.16 3.82 -2.65
C VAL A 118 -1.86 2.54 -2.22
N THR A 119 -1.43 1.96 -1.11
CA THR A 119 -1.99 0.73 -0.57
C THR A 119 -3.04 1.01 0.50
N ILE A 120 -4.20 0.36 0.37
CA ILE A 120 -5.31 0.45 1.32
C ILE A 120 -5.87 -0.92 1.70
N VAL A 121 -6.44 -1.00 2.89
CA VAL A 121 -7.24 -2.16 3.32
C VAL A 121 -8.69 -1.97 2.85
N SER A 122 -9.14 -2.80 1.90
CA SER A 122 -10.51 -2.74 1.36
C SER A 122 -11.49 -3.64 2.10
N GLY A 123 -11.00 -4.78 2.58
CA GLY A 123 -11.77 -5.79 3.30
C GLY A 123 -10.87 -6.63 4.19
N LYS A 124 -11.47 -7.48 5.03
CA LYS A 124 -10.70 -8.29 6.01
C LYS A 124 -9.69 -9.25 5.40
N LYS A 125 -9.92 -9.69 4.16
CA LYS A 125 -9.05 -10.63 3.44
C LYS A 125 -8.33 -9.99 2.25
N ARG A 126 -8.49 -8.68 2.04
CA ARG A 126 -8.09 -8.06 0.78
C ARG A 126 -7.64 -6.62 0.92
N ARG A 127 -6.46 -6.38 0.37
CA ARG A 127 -5.81 -5.08 0.20
C ARG A 127 -5.76 -4.72 -1.28
N LEU A 128 -5.73 -3.43 -1.55
CA LEU A 128 -5.66 -2.89 -2.90
C LEU A 128 -4.52 -1.89 -2.93
N THR A 129 -3.68 -1.94 -3.96
CA THR A 129 -2.71 -0.89 -4.27
C THR A 129 -3.20 -0.16 -5.51
N PHE A 130 -3.45 1.14 -5.41
CA PHE A 130 -3.77 1.98 -6.56
C PHE A 130 -2.48 2.54 -7.14
N ILE A 131 -2.34 2.47 -8.46
CA ILE A 131 -1.24 3.09 -9.19
C ILE A 131 -1.83 3.91 -10.32
N GLU A 132 -1.42 5.18 -10.40
CA GLU A 132 -1.73 6.04 -11.53
C GLU A 132 -0.78 5.73 -12.69
N CYS A 133 -1.33 5.53 -13.88
CA CYS A 133 -0.53 5.37 -15.09
C CYS A 133 -0.19 6.72 -15.71
N GLY A 134 1.10 6.94 -15.97
CA GLY A 134 1.59 8.03 -16.81
C GLY A 134 1.09 7.91 -18.24
N ASN A 135 1.32 8.94 -19.05
CA ASN A 135 0.94 8.93 -20.49
C ASN A 135 2.04 8.32 -21.37
N ASP A 136 3.16 7.89 -20.80
CA ASP A 136 4.26 7.30 -21.55
C ASP A 136 4.00 5.83 -21.83
N ILE A 137 4.25 5.41 -23.08
CA ILE A 137 4.07 4.02 -23.53
C ILE A 137 4.92 3.05 -22.69
N ASN A 138 6.11 3.44 -22.25
CA ASN A 138 6.96 2.61 -21.41
C ASN A 138 6.28 2.30 -20.06
N THR A 139 5.75 3.33 -19.40
CA THR A 139 5.01 3.16 -18.14
C THR A 139 3.75 2.32 -18.32
N MET A 140 3.07 2.48 -19.46
CA MET A 140 1.92 1.66 -19.84
C MET A 140 2.29 0.18 -19.98
N ILE A 141 3.40 -0.15 -20.64
CA ILE A 141 3.87 -1.53 -20.82
C ILE A 141 4.22 -2.16 -19.47
N ASP A 142 4.91 -1.44 -18.60
CA ASP A 142 5.33 -1.97 -17.30
C ASP A 142 4.13 -2.19 -16.37
N LEU A 143 3.20 -1.24 -16.33
CA LEU A 143 1.97 -1.38 -15.55
C LEU A 143 1.04 -2.47 -16.13
N ALA A 144 1.01 -2.65 -17.45
CA ALA A 144 0.24 -3.72 -18.10
C ALA A 144 0.70 -5.12 -17.65
N LYS A 145 2.00 -5.34 -17.44
CA LYS A 145 2.53 -6.62 -16.95
C LYS A 145 2.16 -6.87 -15.48
N VAL A 146 2.04 -5.81 -14.69
CA VAL A 146 1.85 -5.87 -13.23
C VAL A 146 0.37 -5.86 -12.83
N ALA A 147 -0.52 -5.28 -13.62
CA ALA A 147 -1.92 -5.06 -13.26
C ALA A 147 -2.73 -6.35 -13.03
N ASP A 148 -3.47 -6.41 -11.93
CA ASP A 148 -4.53 -7.41 -11.70
C ASP A 148 -5.90 -6.89 -12.17
N LEU A 149 -6.14 -5.60 -11.88
CA LEU A 149 -7.32 -4.85 -12.26
C LEU A 149 -6.91 -3.57 -12.99
N VAL A 150 -7.53 -3.33 -14.14
CA VAL A 150 -7.40 -2.07 -14.87
C VAL A 150 -8.70 -1.29 -14.73
N LEU A 151 -8.62 -0.09 -14.20
CA LEU A 151 -9.68 0.91 -14.28
C LEU A 151 -9.38 1.82 -15.47
N MET A 152 -10.14 1.63 -16.55
CA MET A 152 -9.99 2.39 -17.78
C MET A 152 -10.96 3.58 -17.78
N LEU A 153 -10.41 4.77 -17.66
CA LEU A 153 -11.14 6.03 -17.75
C LEU A 153 -11.30 6.43 -19.22
N ILE A 154 -12.51 6.81 -19.58
CA ILE A 154 -12.86 7.30 -20.91
C ILE A 154 -13.61 8.61 -20.70
N ASP A 155 -13.21 9.64 -21.45
CA ASP A 155 -13.97 10.88 -21.52
C ASP A 155 -15.24 10.64 -22.36
N ALA A 156 -16.41 10.93 -21.80
CA ALA A 156 -17.66 10.78 -22.54
C ALA A 156 -17.83 11.86 -23.63
N SER A 157 -17.27 13.05 -23.44
CA SER A 157 -17.41 14.20 -24.33
C SER A 157 -16.59 14.01 -25.62
N PHE A 158 -15.32 13.67 -25.48
CA PHE A 158 -14.42 13.35 -26.60
C PHE A 158 -14.65 11.94 -27.14
N GLY A 159 -14.81 10.96 -26.25
CA GLY A 159 -14.95 9.54 -26.59
C GLY A 159 -13.66 8.77 -26.36
N PHE A 160 -13.37 7.80 -27.23
CA PHE A 160 -12.15 7.00 -27.11
C PHE A 160 -10.97 7.71 -27.78
N GLU A 161 -9.87 7.81 -27.05
CA GLU A 161 -8.59 8.36 -27.49
C GLU A 161 -7.61 7.26 -27.92
N MET A 162 -6.62 7.60 -28.75
CA MET A 162 -5.63 6.64 -29.23
C MET A 162 -4.85 5.97 -28.09
N GLU A 163 -4.48 6.73 -27.05
CA GLU A 163 -3.81 6.22 -25.85
C GLU A 163 -4.57 5.07 -25.18
N THR A 164 -5.91 5.14 -25.16
CA THR A 164 -6.74 4.06 -24.59
C THR A 164 -6.69 2.79 -25.41
N PHE A 165 -6.59 2.90 -26.74
CA PHE A 165 -6.46 1.76 -27.64
C PHE A 165 -5.07 1.17 -27.61
N GLU A 166 -4.03 2.00 -27.55
CA GLU A 166 -2.64 1.55 -27.38
C GLU A 166 -2.52 0.71 -26.11
N PHE A 167 -3.04 1.19 -24.99
CA PHE A 167 -3.03 0.43 -23.74
C PHE A 167 -3.81 -0.89 -23.85
N LEU A 168 -5.01 -0.89 -24.45
CA LEU A 168 -5.78 -2.13 -24.66
C LEU A 168 -5.02 -3.16 -25.48
N ASN A 169 -4.34 -2.74 -26.55
CA ASN A 169 -3.56 -3.63 -27.40
C ASN A 169 -2.34 -4.19 -26.65
N ILE A 170 -1.66 -3.37 -25.85
CA ILE A 170 -0.55 -3.81 -24.98
C ILE A 170 -1.03 -4.89 -23.98
N LEU A 171 -2.21 -4.70 -23.36
CA LEU A 171 -2.80 -5.70 -22.46
C LEU A 171 -3.15 -7.01 -23.17
N GLN A 172 -3.64 -6.95 -24.40
CA GLN A 172 -3.99 -8.15 -25.17
C GLN A 172 -2.74 -9.02 -25.45
N VAL A 173 -1.59 -8.40 -25.68
CA VAL A 173 -0.32 -9.10 -25.92
C VAL A 173 0.28 -9.66 -24.62
N HIS A 174 0.35 -8.86 -23.55
CA HIS A 174 0.96 -9.31 -22.29
C HIS A 174 0.07 -10.26 -21.46
N GLY A 175 -1.22 -10.29 -21.76
CA GLY A 175 -2.20 -11.12 -21.08
C GLY A 175 -3.28 -10.25 -20.46
N PHE A 176 -4.53 -10.49 -20.87
CA PHE A 176 -5.63 -9.59 -20.60
C PHE A 176 -6.11 -9.68 -19.13
N PRO A 177 -5.86 -8.67 -18.28
CA PRO A 177 -6.33 -8.68 -16.89
C PRO A 177 -7.82 -8.34 -16.83
N ARG A 178 -8.36 -8.24 -15.62
CA ARG A 178 -9.74 -7.78 -15.46
C ARG A 178 -9.82 -6.27 -15.71
N ILE A 179 -10.64 -5.86 -16.67
CA ILE A 179 -10.85 -4.44 -16.99
C ILE A 179 -12.26 -4.00 -16.54
N MET A 180 -12.33 -2.82 -15.92
CA MET A 180 -13.57 -2.07 -15.72
C MET A 180 -13.44 -0.71 -16.40
N GLY A 181 -14.46 -0.32 -17.16
CA GLY A 181 -14.53 1.01 -17.75
C GLY A 181 -15.18 2.01 -16.81
N VAL A 182 -14.73 3.25 -16.81
CA VAL A 182 -15.36 4.39 -16.15
C VAL A 182 -15.52 5.52 -17.16
N LEU A 183 -16.77 5.90 -17.45
CA LEU A 183 -17.05 7.10 -18.23
C LEU A 183 -17.08 8.32 -17.31
N THR A 184 -16.27 9.31 -17.65
CA THR A 184 -16.17 10.61 -16.97
C THR A 184 -16.82 11.72 -17.81
N HIS A 185 -16.86 12.94 -17.28
CA HIS A 185 -17.29 14.16 -17.99
C HIS A 185 -18.68 14.06 -18.64
N LEU A 186 -19.63 13.44 -17.92
CA LEU A 186 -21.02 13.34 -18.37
C LEU A 186 -21.81 14.65 -18.17
N ASP A 187 -21.28 15.55 -17.36
CA ASP A 187 -21.75 16.91 -17.11
C ASP A 187 -21.58 17.85 -18.30
N SER A 188 -20.60 17.60 -19.18
CA SER A 188 -20.39 18.34 -20.42
C SER A 188 -21.62 18.29 -21.36
N PHE A 189 -22.47 17.26 -21.23
CA PHE A 189 -23.67 17.12 -22.06
C PHE A 189 -24.85 17.94 -21.52
N LYS A 190 -25.21 19.00 -22.24
CA LYS A 190 -26.45 19.76 -21.98
C LYS A 190 -27.73 18.96 -22.28
N ASN A 191 -27.70 18.08 -23.27
CA ASN A 191 -28.88 17.38 -23.78
C ASN A 191 -28.97 15.91 -23.30
N ASN A 192 -30.04 15.55 -22.60
CA ASN A 192 -30.25 14.19 -22.09
C ASN A 192 -30.40 13.12 -23.19
N LYS A 193 -30.99 13.47 -24.33
CA LYS A 193 -31.16 12.53 -25.46
C LYS A 193 -29.81 12.18 -26.09
N THR A 194 -28.91 13.15 -26.26
CA THR A 194 -27.57 12.90 -26.81
C THR A 194 -26.73 12.11 -25.82
N LEU A 195 -26.77 12.45 -24.52
CA LEU A 195 -26.10 11.69 -23.46
C LEU A 195 -26.48 10.20 -23.47
N ARG A 196 -27.78 9.87 -23.58
CA ARG A 196 -28.23 8.46 -23.66
C ARG A 196 -27.72 7.75 -24.90
N LYS A 197 -27.72 8.42 -26.06
CA LYS A 197 -27.17 7.87 -27.32
C LYS A 197 -25.66 7.64 -27.21
N THR A 198 -24.91 8.60 -26.67
CA THR A 198 -23.46 8.51 -26.47
C THR A 198 -23.09 7.41 -25.48
N LYS A 199 -23.78 7.32 -24.33
CA LYS A 199 -23.58 6.21 -23.37
C LYS A 199 -23.80 4.85 -24.02
N LYS A 200 -24.82 4.70 -24.86
CA LYS A 200 -25.08 3.45 -25.59
C LYS A 200 -23.99 3.16 -26.61
N ARG A 201 -23.57 4.15 -27.40
CA ARG A 201 -22.50 4.03 -28.41
C ARG A 201 -21.17 3.63 -27.77
N LEU A 202 -20.74 4.35 -26.73
CA LEU A 202 -19.49 4.07 -26.01
C LEU A 202 -19.52 2.72 -25.31
N LYS A 203 -20.67 2.33 -24.74
CA LYS A 203 -20.84 1.00 -24.15
C LYS A 203 -20.72 -0.12 -25.17
N HIS A 204 -21.35 0.01 -26.34
CA HIS A 204 -21.22 -0.98 -27.41
C HIS A 204 -19.78 -1.07 -27.92
N ARG A 205 -19.10 0.08 -28.11
CA ARG A 205 -17.69 0.10 -28.51
C ARG A 205 -16.79 -0.51 -27.44
N PHE A 206 -16.99 -0.18 -26.17
CA PHE A 206 -16.23 -0.80 -25.08
C PHE A 206 -16.39 -2.33 -25.04
N TRP A 207 -17.58 -2.84 -25.37
CA TRP A 207 -17.82 -4.28 -25.46
C TRP A 207 -17.12 -4.96 -26.63
N THR A 208 -17.00 -4.29 -27.77
CA THR A 208 -16.30 -4.85 -28.94
C THR A 208 -14.80 -4.91 -28.70
N GLU A 209 -14.22 -3.93 -27.99
CA GLU A 209 -12.78 -3.83 -27.76
C GLU A 209 -12.28 -4.70 -26.59
N VAL A 210 -13.09 -4.87 -25.55
CA VAL A 210 -12.71 -5.58 -24.31
C VAL A 210 -13.26 -7.00 -24.30
N TYR A 211 -14.55 -7.14 -24.02
CA TYR A 211 -15.32 -8.37 -24.17
C TYR A 211 -16.80 -8.04 -23.99
N GLN A 212 -17.66 -8.85 -24.60
CA GLN A 212 -19.09 -8.64 -24.54
C GLN A 212 -19.61 -8.68 -23.10
N GLY A 213 -20.27 -7.61 -22.68
CA GLY A 213 -20.81 -7.51 -21.32
C GLY A 213 -19.81 -7.00 -20.28
N ALA A 214 -18.68 -6.43 -20.69
CA ALA A 214 -17.78 -5.71 -19.79
C ALA A 214 -18.52 -4.59 -19.03
N LYS A 215 -18.13 -4.37 -17.76
CA LYS A 215 -18.79 -3.42 -16.88
C LYS A 215 -18.28 -2.01 -17.14
N LEU A 216 -19.21 -1.09 -17.35
CA LEU A 216 -18.96 0.33 -17.57
C LEU A 216 -19.69 1.14 -16.50
N PHE A 217 -18.96 1.92 -15.72
CA PHE A 217 -19.50 2.84 -14.72
C PHE A 217 -19.64 4.22 -15.33
N TYR A 218 -20.56 5.01 -14.78
CA TYR A 218 -20.86 6.36 -15.22
C TYR A 218 -20.65 7.29 -14.03
N LEU A 219 -19.76 8.27 -14.17
CA LEU A 219 -19.57 9.33 -13.19
C LEU A 219 -20.24 10.61 -13.71
N SER A 220 -21.30 11.04 -13.04
CA SER A 220 -22.21 12.06 -13.56
C SER A 220 -21.58 13.46 -13.61
N GLY A 221 -20.68 13.79 -12.67
CA GLY A 221 -19.97 15.07 -12.62
C GLY A 221 -19.19 15.24 -11.31
N MET A 222 -18.47 16.35 -11.20
CA MET A 222 -17.68 16.69 -10.02
C MET A 222 -18.37 17.78 -9.18
N VAL A 223 -18.35 17.63 -7.85
CA VAL A 223 -18.85 18.59 -6.87
C VAL A 223 -17.71 18.89 -5.90
N HIS A 224 -17.31 20.16 -5.78
CA HIS A 224 -16.16 20.58 -4.95
C HIS A 224 -14.85 19.81 -5.25
N GLY A 225 -14.58 19.52 -6.53
CA GLY A 225 -13.38 18.79 -6.94
C GLY A 225 -13.42 17.28 -6.63
N GLU A 226 -14.54 16.75 -6.14
CA GLU A 226 -14.74 15.33 -5.86
C GLU A 226 -15.87 14.75 -6.71
N TYR A 227 -15.80 13.47 -7.04
CA TYR A 227 -16.91 12.76 -7.67
C TYR A 227 -18.02 12.45 -6.66
N GLN A 228 -19.23 12.23 -7.16
CA GLN A 228 -20.37 11.91 -6.31
C GLN A 228 -20.12 10.63 -5.49
N ALA A 229 -20.20 10.76 -4.17
CA ALA A 229 -19.84 9.69 -3.23
C ALA A 229 -20.61 8.38 -3.47
N GLN A 230 -21.87 8.45 -3.88
CA GLN A 230 -22.69 7.26 -4.15
C GLN A 230 -22.21 6.46 -5.37
N GLU A 231 -21.77 7.15 -6.43
CA GLU A 231 -21.24 6.53 -7.64
C GLU A 231 -19.88 5.88 -7.36
N VAL A 232 -19.01 6.58 -6.64
CA VAL A 232 -17.70 6.09 -6.19
C VAL A 232 -17.85 4.91 -5.24
N LYS A 233 -18.83 4.94 -4.32
CA LYS A 233 -19.14 3.83 -3.41
C LYS A 233 -19.60 2.58 -4.17
N ASN A 234 -20.40 2.76 -5.22
CA ASN A 234 -20.81 1.66 -6.10
C ASN A 234 -19.61 1.07 -6.83
N LEU A 235 -18.74 1.91 -7.41
CA LEU A 235 -17.49 1.47 -8.05
C LEU A 235 -16.62 0.69 -7.06
N GLY A 236 -16.37 1.25 -5.86
CA GLY A 236 -15.61 0.62 -4.80
C GLY A 236 -16.17 -0.75 -4.40
N ARG A 237 -17.50 -0.89 -4.29
CA ARG A 237 -18.15 -2.20 -4.02
C ARG A 237 -17.81 -3.25 -5.08
N PHE A 238 -17.78 -2.87 -6.35
CA PHE A 238 -17.44 -3.82 -7.43
C PHE A 238 -15.97 -4.22 -7.39
N ILE A 239 -15.07 -3.29 -7.09
CA ILE A 239 -13.63 -3.56 -6.94
C ILE A 239 -13.41 -4.57 -5.80
N SER A 240 -14.01 -4.36 -4.63
CA SER A 240 -13.84 -5.22 -3.44
C SER A 240 -14.33 -6.66 -3.64
N VAL A 241 -15.36 -6.87 -4.47
CA VAL A 241 -15.97 -8.20 -4.69
C VAL A 241 -15.37 -8.93 -5.89
N MET A 242 -14.55 -8.25 -6.70
CA MET A 242 -14.03 -8.83 -7.93
C MET A 242 -13.14 -10.06 -7.66
N LYS A 243 -13.19 -11.06 -8.54
CA LYS A 243 -12.27 -12.21 -8.51
C LYS A 243 -11.32 -12.12 -9.69
N PHE A 244 -10.03 -12.36 -9.43
CA PHE A 244 -9.00 -12.35 -10.45
C PHE A 244 -8.78 -13.74 -11.02
N ARG A 245 -8.29 -13.77 -12.25
CA ARG A 245 -7.77 -14.98 -12.87
C ARG A 245 -6.25 -14.82 -12.88
N PRO A 246 -5.48 -15.78 -12.35
CA PRO A 246 -4.03 -15.69 -12.36
C PRO A 246 -3.52 -15.68 -13.81
N LEU A 247 -2.63 -14.73 -14.12
CA LEU A 247 -1.87 -14.71 -15.36
C LEU A 247 -0.65 -15.60 -15.23
N VAL A 248 -0.28 -16.30 -16.31
CA VAL A 248 0.82 -17.27 -16.29
C VAL A 248 2.12 -16.61 -15.85
N TRP A 249 2.46 -15.47 -16.46
CA TRP A 249 3.67 -14.69 -16.12
C TRP A 249 3.73 -14.29 -14.64
N GLN A 250 2.62 -13.76 -14.10
CA GLN A 250 2.55 -13.34 -12.70
C GLN A 250 2.70 -14.51 -11.72
N THR A 251 2.24 -15.71 -12.10
CA THR A 251 2.42 -16.92 -11.27
C THR A 251 3.77 -17.60 -11.43
N SER A 252 4.49 -17.36 -12.53
CA SER A 252 5.78 -18.01 -12.78
C SER A 252 6.97 -17.21 -12.28
N HIS A 253 6.88 -15.89 -12.24
CA HIS A 253 8.00 -15.01 -11.88
C HIS A 253 7.73 -14.21 -10.59
N PRO A 254 8.75 -14.02 -9.74
CA PRO A 254 8.66 -13.10 -8.61
C PRO A 254 8.81 -11.67 -9.12
N TYR A 255 7.99 -10.75 -8.62
CA TYR A 255 8.11 -9.33 -8.92
C TYR A 255 7.71 -8.49 -7.71
N VAL A 256 8.26 -7.28 -7.64
CA VAL A 256 8.00 -6.31 -6.58
C VAL A 256 7.62 -4.99 -7.24
N VAL A 257 6.54 -4.38 -6.77
CA VAL A 257 6.27 -2.96 -7.06
C VAL A 257 6.85 -2.18 -5.90
N ALA A 258 7.81 -1.29 -6.19
CA ALA A 258 8.44 -0.46 -5.19
C ALA A 258 7.46 0.62 -4.72
N ASP A 259 7.15 0.61 -3.42
CA ASP A 259 6.33 1.62 -2.76
C ASP A 259 7.20 2.79 -2.28
N ARG A 260 8.41 2.50 -1.78
CA ARG A 260 9.39 3.47 -1.28
C ARG A 260 10.77 3.15 -1.82
N MET A 261 11.52 4.20 -2.17
CA MET A 261 12.91 4.15 -2.60
C MET A 261 13.74 4.99 -1.64
N GLU A 262 14.85 4.45 -1.14
CA GLU A 262 15.84 5.17 -0.35
C GLU A 262 17.23 4.95 -0.93
N ASP A 263 18.04 6.00 -0.90
CA ASP A 263 19.46 5.95 -1.26
C ASP A 263 20.27 5.69 0.02
N LEU A 264 21.08 4.64 0.02
CA LEU A 264 21.93 4.26 1.15
C LEU A 264 23.39 4.68 0.94
N THR A 265 23.69 5.40 -0.14
CA THR A 265 25.06 5.79 -0.50
C THR A 265 25.63 6.79 0.51
N ASP A 266 26.90 6.61 0.88
CA ASP A 266 27.59 7.50 1.81
C ASP A 266 27.70 8.93 1.24
N PRO A 267 27.31 9.98 1.99
CA PRO A 267 27.29 11.35 1.50
C PRO A 267 28.68 11.89 1.15
N GLU A 268 29.75 11.36 1.77
CA GLU A 268 31.13 11.73 1.44
C GLU A 268 31.52 11.27 0.03
N THR A 269 31.11 10.05 -0.36
CA THR A 269 31.37 9.53 -1.71
C THR A 269 30.66 10.37 -2.77
N LEU A 270 29.42 10.79 -2.50
CA LEU A 270 28.66 11.70 -3.36
C LEU A 270 29.29 13.09 -3.47
N ARG A 271 29.94 13.57 -2.39
CA ARG A 271 30.65 14.85 -2.38
C ARG A 271 31.91 14.82 -3.24
N VAL A 272 32.65 13.70 -3.20
CA VAL A 272 33.86 13.51 -4.01
C VAL A 272 33.48 13.32 -5.48
N ASP A 273 32.57 12.39 -5.76
CA ASP A 273 32.14 12.02 -7.10
C ASP A 273 30.61 12.00 -7.22
N PRO A 274 29.96 13.04 -7.77
CA PRO A 274 28.50 13.10 -7.85
C PRO A 274 27.86 12.05 -8.78
N LYS A 275 28.67 11.44 -9.66
CA LYS A 275 28.26 10.41 -10.64
C LYS A 275 28.66 8.99 -10.23
N CYS A 276 29.02 8.76 -8.97
CA CYS A 276 29.36 7.43 -8.49
C CYS A 276 28.15 6.48 -8.58
N ASP A 277 28.44 5.17 -8.60
CA ASP A 277 27.42 4.14 -8.46
C ASP A 277 26.80 4.21 -7.07
N ARG A 278 25.47 4.14 -7.01
CA ARG A 278 24.69 4.33 -5.78
C ARG A 278 24.05 3.05 -5.33
N THR A 279 24.09 2.80 -4.02
CA THR A 279 23.40 1.67 -3.39
C THR A 279 22.00 2.09 -2.99
N VAL A 280 20.99 1.53 -3.66
CA VAL A 280 19.58 1.88 -3.44
C VAL A 280 18.86 0.73 -2.75
N SER A 281 18.08 1.04 -1.71
CA SER A 281 17.11 0.12 -1.14
C SER A 281 15.70 0.40 -1.67
N LEU A 282 15.04 -0.67 -2.13
CA LEU A 282 13.67 -0.63 -2.64
C LEU A 282 12.77 -1.42 -1.69
N TYR A 283 11.74 -0.77 -1.18
CA TYR A 283 10.74 -1.38 -0.32
C TYR A 283 9.45 -1.62 -1.10
N GLY A 284 8.84 -2.78 -0.92
CA GLY A 284 7.55 -3.09 -1.53
C GLY A 284 7.07 -4.49 -1.24
N TYR A 285 5.84 -4.77 -1.63
CA TYR A 285 5.26 -6.11 -1.46
C TYR A 285 5.76 -7.08 -2.54
N LEU A 286 6.23 -8.23 -2.09
CA LEU A 286 6.54 -9.36 -2.96
C LEU A 286 5.25 -9.96 -3.55
N ARG A 287 5.24 -10.13 -4.87
CA ARG A 287 4.12 -10.69 -5.65
C ARG A 287 4.60 -11.83 -6.54
N GLY A 288 3.66 -12.69 -6.93
CA GLY A 288 3.94 -13.86 -7.75
C GLY A 288 4.54 -15.00 -6.93
N THR A 289 5.78 -15.40 -7.26
CA THR A 289 6.51 -16.46 -6.54
C THR A 289 7.44 -15.88 -5.46
N TYR A 290 8.13 -16.77 -4.74
CA TYR A 290 9.18 -16.37 -3.80
C TYR A 290 10.39 -15.77 -4.53
N LEU A 291 11.02 -14.76 -3.93
CA LEU A 291 12.28 -14.19 -4.39
C LEU A 291 13.45 -15.01 -3.81
N LYS A 292 14.49 -15.24 -4.62
CA LYS A 292 15.72 -15.89 -4.16
C LYS A 292 16.72 -14.84 -3.71
N ASN A 293 17.40 -15.07 -2.59
CA ASN A 293 18.51 -14.21 -2.16
C ASN A 293 19.62 -14.23 -3.20
N LYS A 294 20.20 -13.06 -3.48
CA LYS A 294 21.23 -12.86 -4.52
C LYS A 294 20.79 -13.23 -5.94
N GLY A 295 19.49 -13.20 -6.21
CA GLY A 295 18.96 -13.33 -7.57
C GLY A 295 19.34 -12.13 -8.45
N GLN A 296 19.32 -12.34 -9.76
CA GLN A 296 19.33 -11.25 -10.73
C GLN A 296 17.92 -10.66 -10.85
N VAL A 297 17.84 -9.34 -10.89
CA VAL A 297 16.61 -8.57 -11.01
C VAL A 297 16.77 -7.56 -12.14
N HIS A 298 15.75 -7.49 -12.99
CA HIS A 298 15.64 -6.46 -14.01
C HIS A 298 14.78 -5.33 -13.49
N ILE A 299 15.32 -4.11 -13.50
CA ILE A 299 14.55 -2.89 -13.21
C ILE A 299 14.18 -2.25 -14.55
N PRO A 300 12.89 -2.18 -14.90
CA PRO A 300 12.45 -1.59 -16.16
C PRO A 300 12.98 -0.17 -16.33
N GLY A 301 13.60 0.09 -17.49
CA GLY A 301 14.17 1.40 -17.83
C GLY A 301 15.54 1.71 -17.22
N VAL A 302 16.04 0.91 -16.26
CA VAL A 302 17.36 1.12 -15.65
C VAL A 302 18.37 0.05 -16.11
N GLY A 303 18.01 -1.24 -16.01
CA GLY A 303 18.89 -2.33 -16.41
C GLY A 303 18.81 -3.56 -15.51
N ASP A 304 19.75 -4.47 -15.72
CA ASP A 304 19.89 -5.72 -14.96
C ASP A 304 20.86 -5.53 -13.78
N PHE A 305 20.42 -5.90 -12.59
CA PHE A 305 21.19 -5.78 -11.35
C PHE A 305 21.18 -7.10 -10.58
N ALA A 306 22.22 -7.32 -9.78
CA ALA A 306 22.25 -8.40 -8.80
C ALA A 306 21.79 -7.87 -7.44
N VAL A 307 20.91 -8.60 -6.76
CA VAL A 307 20.45 -8.22 -5.43
C VAL A 307 21.55 -8.46 -4.40
N ALA A 308 21.95 -7.42 -3.67
CA ALA A 308 22.96 -7.54 -2.62
C ALA A 308 22.42 -8.31 -1.40
N ASP A 309 21.31 -7.84 -0.84
CA ASP A 309 20.63 -8.44 0.30
C ASP A 309 19.10 -8.30 0.21
N VAL A 310 18.37 -9.21 0.87
CA VAL A 310 16.90 -9.21 0.96
C VAL A 310 16.49 -9.40 2.40
N SER A 311 15.93 -8.36 3.00
CA SER A 311 15.39 -8.38 4.36
C SER A 311 13.86 -8.39 4.35
N PHE A 312 13.25 -9.17 5.25
CA PHE A 312 11.81 -9.12 5.48
C PHE A 312 11.47 -8.03 6.51
N LEU A 313 10.51 -7.16 6.17
CA LEU A 313 9.98 -6.13 7.07
C LEU A 313 8.55 -6.48 7.48
N PRO A 314 8.11 -6.07 8.69
CA PRO A 314 6.72 -6.19 9.07
C PRO A 314 5.85 -5.34 8.15
N ASP A 315 4.66 -5.86 7.87
CA ASP A 315 3.69 -5.28 6.97
C ASP A 315 3.14 -3.94 7.49
N PRO A 316 3.20 -2.84 6.72
CA PRO A 316 2.67 -1.55 7.15
C PRO A 316 1.13 -1.50 7.13
N CYS A 317 0.47 -2.40 6.40
CA CYS A 317 -0.99 -2.52 6.33
C CYS A 317 -1.42 -3.97 6.59
N PRO A 318 -1.32 -4.46 7.85
CA PRO A 318 -1.70 -5.81 8.20
C PRO A 318 -3.19 -6.05 7.98
N LEU A 319 -3.54 -7.27 7.60
CA LEU A 319 -4.93 -7.70 7.51
C LEU A 319 -5.49 -7.93 8.93
N PRO A 320 -6.74 -7.51 9.23
CA PRO A 320 -7.32 -7.74 10.54
C PRO A 320 -7.62 -9.23 10.76
N GLU A 321 -6.96 -9.84 11.75
CA GLU A 321 -7.10 -11.26 12.10
C GLU A 321 -8.51 -11.61 12.62
N GLU A 322 -9.14 -10.70 13.38
CA GLU A 322 -10.46 -10.95 13.98
C GLU A 322 -11.61 -10.88 12.96
N GLN A 323 -12.06 -12.04 12.48
CA GLN A 323 -13.20 -12.18 11.57
C GLN A 323 -14.57 -12.19 12.27
N LYS A 324 -14.71 -11.62 13.49
CA LYS A 324 -15.97 -11.66 14.27
C LYS A 324 -17.15 -10.94 13.59
N LYS A 325 -16.88 -9.93 12.76
CA LYS A 325 -17.89 -9.13 12.03
C LYS A 325 -17.57 -9.04 10.54
N ARG A 326 -18.60 -8.95 9.69
CA ARG A 326 -18.44 -8.82 8.22
C ARG A 326 -17.93 -7.42 7.79
N ALA A 327 -18.26 -6.39 8.56
CA ALA A 327 -17.84 -5.02 8.29
C ALA A 327 -16.43 -4.73 8.83
N LEU A 328 -15.74 -3.79 8.17
CA LEU A 328 -14.45 -3.28 8.62
C LEU A 328 -14.65 -2.16 9.65
N ASN A 329 -13.94 -2.22 10.77
CA ASN A 329 -13.93 -1.14 11.75
C ASN A 329 -13.17 0.09 11.23
N GLN A 330 -13.32 1.25 11.88
CA GLN A 330 -12.58 2.46 11.45
C GLN A 330 -11.07 2.31 11.67
N LYS A 331 -10.65 1.70 12.79
CA LYS A 331 -9.23 1.45 13.10
C LYS A 331 -8.54 0.52 12.08
N GLU A 332 -9.30 -0.40 11.48
CA GLU A 332 -8.80 -1.37 10.51
C GLU A 332 -8.64 -0.76 9.10
N ARG A 333 -9.10 0.48 8.87
CA ARG A 333 -9.00 1.19 7.58
C ARG A 333 -7.65 1.86 7.46
N LEU A 334 -6.61 1.05 7.33
CA LEU A 334 -5.24 1.53 7.18
C LEU A 334 -4.99 2.00 5.74
N LEU A 335 -4.13 3.02 5.66
CA LEU A 335 -3.67 3.67 4.44
C LEU A 335 -2.16 3.75 4.51
N TYR A 336 -1.49 3.22 3.49
CA TYR A 336 -0.05 3.29 3.33
C TYR A 336 0.28 3.90 1.97
N ALA A 337 0.88 5.08 1.99
CA ALA A 337 1.33 5.79 0.80
C ALA A 337 2.56 6.62 1.16
N PRO A 338 3.77 6.04 1.12
CA PRO A 338 4.97 6.72 1.60
C PRO A 338 5.39 7.91 0.73
N MET A 339 5.09 7.88 -0.57
CA MET A 339 5.39 8.97 -1.51
C MET A 339 4.25 9.99 -1.67
N ALA A 340 3.10 9.75 -1.04
CA ALA A 340 1.95 10.65 -1.10
C ALA A 340 1.73 11.35 0.24
N GLY A 341 1.15 12.55 0.22
CA GLY A 341 0.90 13.37 1.40
C GLY A 341 -0.18 12.81 2.34
N VAL A 342 0.13 11.75 3.09
CA VAL A 342 -0.81 11.18 4.08
C VAL A 342 -0.83 12.08 5.31
N GLY A 343 -2.01 12.64 5.63
CA GLY A 343 -2.16 13.47 6.83
C GLY A 343 -1.44 14.82 6.78
N GLY A 344 -1.13 15.32 5.57
CA GLY A 344 -0.41 16.57 5.37
C GLY A 344 1.11 16.44 5.43
N VAL A 345 1.66 15.23 5.59
CA VAL A 345 3.11 15.00 5.59
C VAL A 345 3.53 14.40 4.26
N VAL A 346 4.39 15.09 3.52
CA VAL A 346 5.02 14.62 2.27
C VAL A 346 6.49 14.38 2.53
N TYR A 347 6.94 13.16 2.26
CA TYR A 347 8.36 12.80 2.35
C TYR A 347 9.02 13.04 1.00
N ASP A 348 10.05 13.88 0.98
CA ASP A 348 11.05 13.94 -0.07
C ASP A 348 12.35 13.30 0.43
N LYS A 349 13.34 13.11 -0.45
CA LYS A 349 14.58 12.38 -0.13
C LYS A 349 15.28 12.89 1.13
N ASP A 350 15.40 14.22 1.25
CA ASP A 350 16.17 14.87 2.31
C ASP A 350 15.31 15.79 3.20
N ALA A 351 14.02 15.92 2.91
CA ALA A 351 13.14 16.87 3.56
C ALA A 351 11.74 16.28 3.80
N VAL A 352 11.12 16.71 4.88
CA VAL A 352 9.73 16.38 5.20
C VAL A 352 8.92 17.66 5.14
N TYR A 353 7.98 17.73 4.19
CA TYR A 353 7.07 18.85 4.05
C TYR A 353 5.80 18.57 4.84
N ILE A 354 5.45 19.45 5.76
CA ILE A 354 4.24 19.34 6.59
C ILE A 354 3.32 20.50 6.23
N ASP A 355 2.20 20.18 5.59
CA ASP A 355 1.13 21.14 5.29
C ASP A 355 0.23 21.28 6.52
N LEU A 356 0.38 22.40 7.21
CA LEU A 356 -0.45 22.79 8.34
C LEU A 356 -1.66 23.55 7.79
N VAL A 357 -2.84 22.92 7.80
CA VAL A 357 -4.09 23.57 7.38
C VAL A 357 -4.26 24.88 8.15
N SER A 358 -4.25 25.99 7.40
CA SER A 358 -4.06 27.37 7.85
C SER A 358 -5.02 27.81 8.97
N SER A 359 -4.64 27.49 10.21
CA SER A 359 -5.09 28.15 11.44
C SER A 359 -3.92 28.80 12.19
N HIS A 360 -2.68 28.61 11.70
CA HIS A 360 -1.48 28.90 12.48
C HIS A 360 -0.34 29.63 11.76
N VAL A 361 -0.42 29.90 10.44
CA VAL A 361 0.78 30.38 9.70
C VAL A 361 0.62 31.73 9.00
N ASP A 362 -0.59 32.15 8.60
CA ASP A 362 -0.76 33.43 7.87
C ASP A 362 -1.42 34.53 8.72
N GLN A 363 -0.82 34.83 9.86
CA GLN A 363 -0.97 36.15 10.47
C GLN A 363 0.41 36.69 10.86
N PRO A 364 1.12 37.36 9.94
CA PRO A 364 2.32 38.13 10.27
C PRO A 364 2.03 39.31 11.23
N GLN A 365 0.76 39.55 11.59
CA GLN A 365 0.31 40.72 12.34
C GLN A 365 -0.83 40.47 13.33
N ALA A 366 -1.23 39.23 13.62
CA ALA A 366 -2.33 39.02 14.56
C ALA A 366 -1.95 38.04 15.68
N GLU A 367 -2.02 38.61 16.88
CA GLU A 367 -1.80 38.02 18.19
C GLU A 367 -0.38 37.51 18.42
N MET A 368 0.49 38.44 18.82
CA MET A 368 1.73 38.19 19.56
C MET A 368 1.38 37.47 20.88
N ARG A 369 1.12 36.16 20.79
CA ARG A 369 0.89 35.33 21.96
C ARG A 369 2.24 35.17 22.65
N PRO A 370 2.33 35.33 23.98
CA PRO A 370 3.61 35.23 24.72
C PRO A 370 4.31 33.88 24.51
N THR A 371 3.56 32.84 24.12
CA THR A 371 4.10 31.53 23.76
C THR A 371 4.89 31.51 22.46
N ALA A 372 4.52 32.32 21.46
CA ALA A 372 5.22 32.39 20.18
C ALA A 372 6.57 33.11 20.31
N GLU A 373 6.61 34.20 21.09
CA GLU A 373 7.85 34.91 21.42
C GLU A 373 8.82 34.02 22.19
N LEU A 374 8.31 33.25 23.15
CA LEU A 374 9.13 32.31 23.92
C LEU A 374 9.74 31.24 23.00
N VAL A 375 8.95 30.66 22.09
CA VAL A 375 9.45 29.68 21.11
C VAL A 375 10.49 30.33 20.18
N GLN A 376 10.26 31.55 19.71
CA GLN A 376 11.22 32.27 18.87
C GLN A 376 12.53 32.59 19.62
N SER A 377 12.42 32.95 20.90
CA SER A 377 13.57 33.16 21.77
C SER A 377 14.37 31.87 21.98
N LEU A 378 13.70 30.72 22.11
CA LEU A 378 14.36 29.43 22.24
C LEU A 378 15.05 29.01 20.94
N ILE A 379 14.42 29.23 19.79
CA ILE A 379 15.01 28.95 18.47
C ILE A 379 16.26 29.80 18.22
N GLY A 380 16.24 31.07 18.65
CA GLY A 380 17.38 31.98 18.51
C GLY A 380 18.53 31.71 19.49
N THR A 381 18.34 30.85 20.50
CA THR A 381 19.40 30.56 21.47
C THR A 381 20.32 29.42 21.02
N HIS A 382 21.53 29.79 20.59
CA HIS A 382 22.57 28.84 20.15
C HIS A 382 23.44 28.26 21.28
N ALA A 383 23.30 28.77 22.51
CA ALA A 383 24.03 28.27 23.68
C ALA A 383 23.15 27.34 24.53
N THR A 384 23.74 26.25 25.02
CA THR A 384 23.05 25.31 25.91
C THR A 384 22.64 25.98 27.21
N LEU A 385 21.56 25.51 27.83
CA LEU A 385 21.09 26.01 29.12
C LEU A 385 22.16 25.84 30.20
N ASP A 386 22.92 24.75 30.16
CA ASP A 386 24.01 24.48 31.10
C ASP A 386 25.15 25.49 30.96
N ALA A 387 25.52 25.87 29.73
CA ALA A 387 26.53 26.91 29.52
C ALA A 387 26.06 28.28 30.05
N LYS A 388 24.76 28.57 29.91
CA LYS A 388 24.17 29.79 30.48
C LYS A 388 24.08 29.76 32.00
N LEU A 389 23.76 28.61 32.59
CA LEU A 389 23.73 28.41 34.04
C LEU A 389 25.14 28.49 34.63
N ALA A 390 26.14 27.92 33.96
CA ALA A 390 27.54 27.99 34.38
C ALA A 390 28.11 29.43 34.31
N ALA A 391 27.66 30.23 33.34
CA ALA A 391 27.98 31.65 33.25
C ALA A 391 27.12 32.52 34.18
N SER A 392 26.00 32.01 34.70
CA SER A 392 25.15 32.76 35.61
C SER A 392 25.84 32.95 36.96
N LYS A 393 25.89 34.20 37.43
CA LYS A 393 26.44 34.56 38.74
C LYS A 393 25.31 34.83 39.70
N VAL A 394 25.31 34.15 40.85
CA VAL A 394 24.30 34.32 41.90
C VAL A 394 24.93 35.11 43.06
N SER A 395 24.26 36.17 43.51
CA SER A 395 24.62 36.91 44.72
C SER A 395 23.75 36.44 45.89
N LEU A 396 24.37 36.06 47.02
CA LEU A 396 23.67 35.56 48.21
C LEU A 396 23.11 36.67 49.11
N PHE A 397 23.67 37.88 49.01
CA PHE A 397 23.25 39.04 49.80
C PHE A 397 23.22 40.30 48.93
N SER A 398 22.31 41.22 49.24
CA SER A 398 22.22 42.53 48.59
C SER A 398 23.50 43.34 48.85
N GLY A 399 24.40 43.36 47.86
CA GLY A 399 25.71 44.04 47.92
C GLY A 399 26.94 43.11 47.94
N ALA A 400 26.76 41.78 47.94
CA ALA A 400 27.86 40.83 47.88
C ALA A 400 28.30 40.51 46.44
N ALA A 401 29.57 40.15 46.27
CA ALA A 401 30.13 39.71 44.99
C ALA A 401 29.36 38.47 44.46
N ALA A 402 29.00 38.50 43.18
CA ALA A 402 28.25 37.42 42.55
C ALA A 402 29.18 36.26 42.18
N MET A 403 28.82 35.04 42.62
CA MET A 403 29.63 33.83 42.52
C MET A 403 29.15 32.97 41.35
N THR A 404 30.08 32.36 40.62
CA THR A 404 29.74 31.32 39.64
C THR A 404 29.50 29.97 40.35
N PRO A 405 28.67 29.08 39.81
CA PRO A 405 28.38 27.79 40.44
C PRO A 405 29.63 26.92 40.67
N GLY A 406 30.64 27.00 39.80
CA GLY A 406 31.93 26.31 40.00
C GLY A 406 32.77 26.88 41.16
N GLU A 407 32.58 28.14 41.55
CA GLU A 407 33.21 28.73 42.74
C GLU A 407 32.46 28.32 44.02
N ALA A 408 31.15 28.04 43.94
CA ALA A 408 30.35 27.56 45.06
C ALA A 408 30.68 26.11 45.46
N GLU A 409 30.94 25.22 44.49
CA GLU A 409 31.35 23.84 44.77
C GLU A 409 32.74 23.77 45.41
N ASN A 410 33.68 24.61 44.95
CA ASN A 410 35.04 24.69 45.51
C ASN A 410 35.09 25.22 46.96
N LEU A 411 34.05 25.92 47.43
CA LEU A 411 33.93 26.37 48.82
C LEU A 411 33.45 25.28 49.78
N GLY A 412 32.80 24.23 49.26
CA GLY A 412 32.38 23.07 50.06
C GLY A 412 33.56 22.21 50.57
N GLU A 413 34.72 22.31 49.91
CA GLU A 413 35.94 21.56 50.26
C GLU A 413 36.98 22.37 51.05
N GLN A 414 36.74 23.67 51.30
CA GLN A 414 37.69 24.50 52.06
C GLN A 414 37.43 24.45 53.57
N GLN A 415 38.45 23.97 54.28
CA GLN A 415 38.53 23.78 55.73
C GLN A 415 37.98 24.97 56.54
N ALA A 416 37.25 24.64 57.61
CA ALA A 416 36.73 25.59 58.59
C ALA A 416 37.82 26.58 59.08
N PRO A 417 37.48 27.87 59.31
CA PRO A 417 38.45 28.86 59.76
C PRO A 417 39.03 28.48 61.13
N LEU A 418 40.36 28.52 61.25
CA LEU A 418 41.04 28.30 62.53
C LEU A 418 40.90 29.55 63.41
N GLU A 419 40.37 29.37 64.62
CA GLU A 419 40.25 30.41 65.64
C GLU A 419 41.54 30.55 66.43
N ASN A 420 42.07 31.77 66.55
CA ASN A 420 43.08 32.10 67.56
C ASN A 420 42.54 33.16 68.52
N ARG A 421 42.82 32.97 69.81
CA ARG A 421 42.49 33.93 70.87
C ARG A 421 43.64 34.90 71.04
N VAL A 422 43.35 36.18 70.91
CA VAL A 422 44.33 37.25 71.09
C VAL A 422 43.89 38.11 72.27
N TRP A 423 44.84 38.36 73.17
CA TRP A 423 44.65 39.21 74.33
C TRP A 423 44.78 40.68 73.93
N ASP A 424 43.72 41.47 74.11
CA ASP A 424 43.73 42.91 73.83
C ASP A 424 44.19 43.68 75.08
N PRO A 425 45.38 44.32 75.08
CA PRO A 425 45.93 44.96 76.28
C PRO A 425 45.16 46.22 76.72
N VAL A 426 44.35 46.82 75.84
CA VAL A 426 43.60 48.06 76.12
C VAL A 426 42.26 47.78 76.82
N THR A 427 41.63 46.63 76.57
CA THR A 427 40.30 46.29 77.12
C THR A 427 40.29 45.11 78.08
N GLN A 428 41.45 44.48 78.33
CA GLN A 428 41.66 43.33 79.20
C GLN A 428 40.62 42.20 79.03
N ARG A 429 40.33 41.82 77.78
CA ARG A 429 39.47 40.67 77.45
C ARG A 429 40.08 39.86 76.32
N GLU A 430 39.95 38.53 76.38
CA GLU A 430 40.27 37.65 75.26
C GLU A 430 39.23 37.83 74.15
N ARG A 431 39.69 38.20 72.94
CA ARG A 431 38.85 38.23 71.75
C ARG A 431 39.26 37.11 70.79
N ARG A 432 38.26 36.49 70.16
CA ARG A 432 38.47 35.48 69.10
C ARG A 432 38.66 36.19 67.77
N LYS A 433 39.77 35.94 67.10
CA LYS A 433 40.05 36.44 65.75
C LYS A 433 40.11 35.24 64.81
N ALA A 434 39.13 35.14 63.90
CA ALA A 434 39.12 34.13 62.85
C ALA A 434 40.05 34.57 61.71
N PHE A 435 40.96 33.69 61.29
CA PHE A 435 41.84 33.92 60.15
C PHE A 435 41.45 33.01 58.99
N TYR A 436 41.30 33.60 57.80
CA TYR A 436 41.10 32.88 56.55
C TYR A 436 42.42 32.93 55.76
N ARG A 437 43.02 31.77 55.48
CA ARG A 437 44.20 31.69 54.60
C ARG A 437 43.73 31.72 53.15
N TRP A 438 43.97 32.84 52.47
CA TRP A 438 43.89 32.89 51.02
C TRP A 438 45.23 32.47 50.43
N ASN A 439 45.29 31.34 49.72
CA ASN A 439 46.47 30.95 48.95
C ASN A 439 46.52 31.79 47.67
N THR A 440 47.32 32.86 47.68
CA THR A 440 47.68 33.64 46.50
C THR A 440 48.79 32.95 45.71
N THR A 441 48.42 32.05 44.80
CA THR A 441 49.32 31.60 43.72
C THR A 441 49.19 32.56 42.54
N ILE A 442 50.06 33.57 42.50
CA ILE A 442 50.26 34.44 41.33
C ILE A 442 51.13 33.69 40.33
N LEU A 443 50.51 33.28 39.22
CA LEU A 443 51.14 32.86 37.98
C LEU A 443 51.94 34.03 37.39
N LEU A 444 53.26 33.86 37.30
CA LEU A 444 54.16 34.77 36.57
C LEU A 444 53.94 34.57 35.06
N ILE A 445 53.31 35.55 34.43
CA ILE A 445 53.32 35.75 32.98
C ILE A 445 54.28 36.91 32.69
N SER A 446 55.33 36.66 31.90
CA SER A 446 55.99 37.69 31.11
C SER A 446 55.90 37.28 29.65
N VAL A 447 55.21 38.12 28.88
CA VAL A 447 54.98 38.02 27.43
C VAL A 447 56.15 38.70 26.73
N TYR A 448 56.69 38.10 25.65
CA TYR A 448 56.96 38.84 24.41
C TYR A 448 56.83 37.93 23.18
N LEU A 449 56.16 38.50 22.18
CA LEU A 449 55.68 37.91 20.94
C LEU A 449 56.71 38.18 19.81
N VAL A 450 56.67 37.32 18.76
CA VAL A 450 56.86 37.64 17.31
C VAL A 450 58.15 37.21 16.58
N ASN A 451 57.97 36.11 15.84
CA ASN A 451 58.22 35.85 14.40
C ASN A 451 59.55 35.32 13.79
N LEU A 452 59.29 34.34 12.91
CA LEU A 452 59.99 33.85 11.71
C LEU A 452 61.27 32.99 11.88
N VAL A 453 61.20 31.72 11.46
CA VAL A 453 61.75 31.21 10.18
C VAL A 453 61.49 29.68 10.03
N ARG A 454 60.90 29.34 8.88
CA ARG A 454 60.96 28.12 8.02
C ARG A 454 61.82 26.90 8.48
N CYS A 455 61.17 25.71 8.45
CA CYS A 455 61.53 24.30 8.15
C CYS A 455 63.00 23.86 7.88
N PRO A 456 63.38 22.53 7.86
CA PRO A 456 62.61 21.28 8.04
C PRO A 456 63.26 20.16 8.92
N GLY A 457 62.47 19.15 9.28
CA GLY A 457 62.88 17.73 9.25
C GLY A 457 63.40 17.07 10.53
N ARG A 458 62.64 16.12 11.08
CA ARG A 458 63.00 14.68 11.19
C ARG A 458 61.97 13.90 12.01
N SER A 459 61.57 12.80 11.39
CA SER A 459 60.91 11.58 11.88
C SER A 459 61.36 11.03 13.24
N VAL A 460 60.38 10.67 14.08
CA VAL A 460 60.41 9.53 15.05
C VAL A 460 58.94 9.10 15.29
N LEU A 461 58.44 8.03 14.65
CA LEU A 461 58.20 6.69 15.23
C LEU A 461 57.50 6.68 16.60
N PHE A 462 56.21 6.33 16.62
CA PHE A 462 55.50 5.79 17.78
C PHE A 462 55.06 4.34 17.44
N CYS A 463 55.38 3.41 18.35
CA CYS A 463 54.61 2.18 18.54
C CYS A 463 53.36 2.49 19.37
#